data_AF-A0AAD9UYM0-F1
#
_entry.id   AF-A0AAD9UYM0-F1
#
_cell.length_a   1.000
_cell.length_b   1.000
_cell.length_c   1.000
_cell.angle_alpha   90.00
_cell.angle_beta   90.00
_cell.angle_gamma   90.00
#
_symmetry.space_group_name_H-M   'P 1'
#
loop_
_entity.id
_entity.type
_entity.pdbx_description
1 polymer ?
#
loop_
_entity_poly.entity_id
_entity_poly.type
_entity_poly.pdbx_seq_one_letter_code
_entity_poly.pdbx_strand_id
1 'polypeptide(L)'
;MTPVVRNIFVYKIPNEKDNICTLLGLQYFACSALDNRVVTFKEPILNKTLKGHVICSEEVPNEGSCRVNCYLNPDCVSINMRYVTEGMLTCEMNNSTSGNTTALENKTAQSCSHLKRLSPEANNGTYLIDPDGRGTLAPFLVFCDMTDKKGIGVTVISHDSEDRKFVNGCKDPGCYSRDIHYVGANLSQLAGLTEVSSHCEQFIRYECFHSRLRFRRKNKKIDPFGWWVSRNSSQMTYWGGALPGSNNCACGMNDSCKKRKNNSTLKCNCDNNDAQWREDSGLLTDKSTLPVTQLRFGDVGFSKSNRDENGYHTLGKFKCYMDSTLVSPLME
;
A
#
# COMPACT_ATOMS: atom_id res chain seq x y z
N MET A 1 1.56 15.70 8.26
CA MET A 1 1.00 14.41 8.72
C MET A 1 -0.50 14.54 8.91
N THR A 2 -1.28 13.55 8.50
CA THR A 2 -2.75 13.61 8.48
C THR A 2 -3.36 12.72 9.59
N PRO A 3 -3.56 13.23 10.83
CA PRO A 3 -4.71 12.06 12.24
C PRO A 3 -5.79 11.19 11.57
N VAL A 4 -5.65 9.84 11.55
CA VAL A 4 -6.82 8.95 11.43
C VAL A 4 -7.35 8.61 12.81
N VAL A 5 -8.64 8.86 12.99
CA VAL A 5 -9.38 8.71 14.24
C VAL A 5 -10.35 7.55 14.15
N ARG A 6 -10.45 6.83 15.27
CA ARG A 6 -11.62 6.08 15.69
C ARG A 6 -11.93 6.48 17.14
N ASN A 7 -13.12 6.12 17.61
CA ASN A 7 -13.53 6.13 19.02
C ASN A 7 -14.15 7.45 19.54
N ILE A 8 -15.27 7.89 18.95
CA ILE A 8 -16.11 8.95 19.54
C ILE A 8 -16.99 8.38 20.66
N PHE A 9 -16.55 8.56 21.90
CA PHE A 9 -17.28 8.21 23.10
C PHE A 9 -18.29 9.30 23.47
N VAL A 10 -19.59 8.99 23.38
CA VAL A 10 -20.69 9.98 23.57
C VAL A 10 -21.24 9.91 24.98
N TYR A 11 -21.12 11.02 25.71
CA TYR A 11 -21.52 11.14 27.11
C TYR A 11 -23.05 11.15 27.26
N LYS A 12 -23.56 10.55 28.35
CA LYS A 12 -24.89 10.84 28.88
C LYS A 12 -24.70 11.59 30.19
N ILE A 13 -24.83 12.92 30.15
CA ILE A 13 -24.96 13.73 31.37
C ILE A 13 -26.40 13.55 31.86
N PRO A 14 -26.65 12.96 33.05
CA PRO A 14 -27.98 12.88 33.63
C PRO A 14 -28.32 14.23 34.27
N ASN A 15 -28.90 15.15 33.48
CA ASN A 15 -29.33 16.43 34.02
C ASN A 15 -30.65 16.30 34.79
N GLU A 16 -30.61 16.78 36.04
CA GLU A 16 -31.68 16.94 37.02
C GLU A 16 -32.36 15.69 37.65
N LYS A 17 -32.29 15.68 38.99
CA LYS A 17 -33.30 15.16 39.95
C LYS A 17 -33.43 13.64 40.10
N ASP A 18 -32.45 13.06 40.80
CA ASP A 18 -32.69 12.01 41.80
C ASP A 18 -32.05 12.40 43.15
N ASN A 19 -32.47 13.54 43.71
CA ASN A 19 -32.09 13.95 45.07
C ASN A 19 -32.84 13.12 46.11
N ILE A 20 -32.35 11.91 46.42
CA ILE A 20 -32.86 11.11 47.53
C ILE A 20 -32.29 11.65 48.86
N CYS A 21 -32.78 12.83 49.26
CA CYS A 21 -32.59 13.37 50.60
C CYS A 21 -33.74 12.91 51.49
N THR A 22 -33.59 11.76 52.15
CA THR A 22 -34.53 11.30 53.18
C THR A 22 -34.49 12.23 54.39
N LEU A 23 -35.64 12.81 54.75
CA LEU A 23 -35.72 13.95 55.65
C LEU A 23 -36.60 13.64 56.87
N LEU A 24 -35.95 13.26 57.97
CA LEU A 24 -36.45 13.46 59.34
C LEU A 24 -35.27 13.95 60.19
N GLY A 25 -35.54 14.90 61.11
CA GLY A 25 -34.52 15.51 61.96
C GLY A 25 -34.01 14.58 63.08
N LEU A 26 -32.93 14.92 63.78
CA LEU A 26 -32.29 16.24 63.91
C LEU A 26 -30.75 16.17 63.84
N GLN A 27 -30.16 17.28 63.37
CA GLN A 27 -28.74 17.68 63.44
C GLN A 27 -27.71 16.91 62.56
N TYR A 28 -26.94 17.70 61.81
CA TYR A 28 -25.76 17.36 60.98
C TYR A 28 -25.92 16.35 59.83
N PHE A 29 -26.32 16.87 58.66
CA PHE A 29 -25.94 16.27 57.37
C PHE A 29 -24.62 16.89 56.87
N ALA A 30 -23.52 16.13 56.95
CA ALA A 30 -22.29 16.44 56.24
C ALA A 30 -22.35 15.83 54.84
N CYS A 31 -22.91 16.54 53.86
CA CYS A 31 -22.94 16.09 52.47
C CYS A 31 -21.63 16.47 51.77
N SER A 32 -20.61 15.61 51.85
CA SER A 32 -19.40 15.74 51.03
C SER A 32 -19.73 15.36 49.58
N ALA A 33 -19.90 16.36 48.73
CA ALA A 33 -20.11 16.19 47.30
C ALA A 33 -18.83 15.65 46.64
N LEU A 34 -18.68 14.32 46.61
CA LEU A 34 -17.74 13.65 45.73
C LEU A 34 -18.36 13.57 44.34
N ASP A 35 -17.66 14.13 43.36
CA ASP A 35 -18.15 14.39 42.01
C ASP A 35 -18.45 13.10 41.26
N ASN A 36 -19.73 12.85 40.98
CA ASN A 36 -20.23 11.55 40.53
C ASN A 36 -20.12 11.40 39.00
N ARG A 37 -18.96 11.76 38.44
CA ARG A 37 -18.67 11.80 37.00
C ARG A 37 -18.55 10.38 36.43
N VAL A 38 -19.66 9.83 35.92
CA VAL A 38 -19.69 8.55 35.22
C VAL A 38 -19.50 8.74 33.71
N VAL A 39 -18.40 8.23 33.16
CA VAL A 39 -18.11 8.27 31.72
C VAL A 39 -18.32 6.90 31.09
N THR A 40 -19.30 6.77 30.19
CA THR A 40 -19.60 5.52 29.48
C THR A 40 -19.05 5.54 28.05
N PHE A 41 -18.10 4.65 27.78
CA PHE A 41 -17.41 4.53 26.49
C PHE A 41 -18.25 3.69 25.51
N LYS A 42 -18.93 4.36 24.55
CA LYS A 42 -19.68 3.72 23.44
C LYS A 42 -18.79 3.11 22.36
N GLU A 43 -19.37 2.29 21.49
CA GLU A 43 -18.68 1.75 20.31
C GLU A 43 -18.08 2.84 19.40
N PRO A 44 -16.89 2.61 18.82
CA PRO A 44 -16.23 3.58 17.96
C PRO A 44 -17.00 3.99 16.70
N ILE A 45 -17.15 5.30 16.49
CA ILE A 45 -17.40 5.83 15.14
C ILE A 45 -16.09 5.76 14.35
N LEU A 46 -16.12 5.03 13.24
CA LEU A 46 -14.95 4.64 12.47
C LEU A 46 -14.57 5.69 11.42
N ASN A 47 -13.27 5.85 11.19
CA ASN A 47 -12.69 6.69 10.11
C ASN A 47 -13.22 8.14 10.09
N LYS A 48 -13.47 8.72 11.28
CA LYS A 48 -14.13 10.02 11.43
C LYS A 48 -13.51 10.85 12.56
N THR A 49 -13.30 12.14 12.31
CA THR A 49 -12.72 13.09 13.29
C THR A 49 -13.74 14.14 13.68
N LEU A 50 -13.87 14.47 14.98
CA LEU A 50 -14.64 15.64 15.41
C LEU A 50 -13.77 16.90 15.30
N LYS A 51 -14.26 17.93 14.60
CA LYS A 51 -13.57 19.22 14.42
C LYS A 51 -14.26 20.37 15.16
N GLY A 52 -13.52 21.46 15.36
CA GLY A 52 -14.02 22.69 15.99
C GLY A 52 -14.22 22.60 17.51
N HIS A 53 -13.96 21.42 18.10
CA HIS A 53 -14.29 21.10 19.49
C HIS A 53 -13.09 20.63 20.32
N VAL A 54 -11.89 20.51 19.72
CA VAL A 54 -10.67 20.10 20.43
C VAL A 54 -10.28 21.16 21.46
N ILE A 55 -10.17 20.74 22.72
CA ILE A 55 -9.79 21.56 23.89
C ILE A 55 -8.34 21.33 24.34
N CYS A 56 -7.79 20.13 24.14
CA CYS A 56 -6.40 19.79 24.43
C CYS A 56 -5.90 18.74 23.43
N SER A 57 -4.59 18.73 23.16
CA SER A 57 -3.92 17.76 22.30
C SER A 57 -2.60 17.34 22.94
N GLU A 58 -2.48 16.07 23.30
CA GLU A 58 -1.34 15.49 24.03
C GLU A 58 -0.79 14.28 23.28
N GLU A 59 0.46 13.89 23.57
CA GLU A 59 1.02 12.62 23.09
C GLU A 59 1.04 11.59 24.23
N VAL A 60 0.50 10.40 23.97
CA VAL A 60 0.27 9.35 24.98
C VAL A 60 0.69 7.97 24.46
N PRO A 61 1.11 7.03 25.32
CA PRO A 61 1.65 5.73 24.88
C PRO A 61 0.58 4.72 24.43
N ASN A 62 -0.70 4.92 24.79
CA ASN A 62 -1.80 4.03 24.40
C ASN A 62 -3.18 4.71 24.58
N GLU A 63 -4.24 4.06 24.08
CA GLU A 63 -5.62 4.54 24.22
C GLU A 63 -6.05 4.69 25.70
N GLY A 64 -5.63 3.77 26.58
CA GLY A 64 -5.97 3.81 28.00
C GLY A 64 -5.56 5.13 28.66
N SER A 65 -4.35 5.61 28.38
CA SER A 65 -3.88 6.93 28.80
C SER A 65 -4.78 8.07 28.25
N CYS A 66 -5.19 8.03 26.99
CA CYS A 66 -6.10 9.04 26.42
C CYS A 66 -7.48 9.04 27.12
N ARG A 67 -8.02 7.86 27.43
CA ARG A 67 -9.28 7.72 28.18
C ARG A 67 -9.16 8.28 29.60
N VAL A 68 -8.04 8.05 30.28
CA VAL A 68 -7.76 8.59 31.63
C VAL A 68 -7.63 10.11 31.59
N ASN A 69 -6.88 10.69 30.65
CA ASN A 69 -6.70 12.14 30.58
C ASN A 69 -8.04 12.85 30.31
N CYS A 70 -8.89 12.29 29.45
CA CYS A 70 -10.27 12.76 29.25
C CYS A 70 -11.16 12.61 30.51
N TYR A 71 -10.99 11.53 31.28
CA TYR A 71 -11.70 11.35 32.56
C TYR A 71 -11.24 12.36 33.64
N LEU A 72 -10.02 12.85 33.58
CA LEU A 72 -9.49 13.87 34.49
C LEU A 72 -9.82 15.31 34.04
N ASN A 73 -9.98 15.56 32.73
CA ASN A 73 -10.35 16.86 32.19
C ASN A 73 -11.89 17.05 32.19
N PRO A 74 -12.47 18.00 32.96
CA PRO A 74 -13.93 18.12 33.13
C PRO A 74 -14.67 18.50 31.83
N ASP A 75 -14.06 19.30 30.97
CA ASP A 75 -14.64 19.77 29.71
C ASP A 75 -14.61 18.70 28.61
N CYS A 76 -13.85 17.61 28.78
CA CYS A 76 -13.80 16.52 27.81
C CYS A 76 -15.13 15.76 27.78
N VAL A 77 -15.79 15.75 26.61
CA VAL A 77 -16.97 14.91 26.33
C VAL A 77 -16.87 14.08 25.03
N SER A 78 -15.72 14.08 24.35
CA SER A 78 -15.24 12.96 23.51
C SER A 78 -13.73 13.05 23.27
N ILE A 79 -13.12 12.04 22.63
CA ILE A 79 -11.72 12.09 22.16
C ILE A 79 -11.62 11.80 20.66
N ASN A 80 -10.65 12.43 20.00
CA ASN A 80 -10.03 11.94 18.77
C ASN A 80 -8.71 11.28 19.15
N MET A 81 -8.31 10.22 18.44
CA MET A 81 -6.98 9.60 18.60
C MET A 81 -6.27 9.47 17.26
N ARG A 82 -4.94 9.47 17.25
CA ARG A 82 -4.10 9.31 16.06
C ARG A 82 -2.90 8.46 16.42
N TYR A 83 -2.50 7.56 15.54
CA TYR A 83 -1.15 7.01 15.56
C TYR A 83 -0.17 8.06 15.02
N VAL A 84 0.77 8.48 15.86
CA VAL A 84 2.10 8.93 15.38
C VAL A 84 2.85 7.64 14.98
N THR A 85 3.90 7.76 14.17
CA THR A 85 4.83 6.64 13.99
C THR A 85 5.55 6.34 15.31
N GLU A 86 5.98 5.08 15.51
CA GLU A 86 6.76 4.66 16.68
C GLU A 86 6.01 4.71 18.03
N GLY A 87 4.93 3.93 18.15
CA GLY A 87 4.27 3.58 19.41
C GLY A 87 3.43 4.67 20.09
N MET A 88 3.69 5.95 19.83
CA MET A 88 2.98 7.08 20.44
C MET A 88 1.69 7.44 19.69
N LEU A 89 0.68 7.89 20.45
CA LEU A 89 -0.59 8.37 19.94
C LEU A 89 -0.77 9.86 20.23
N THR A 90 -1.28 10.63 19.27
CA THR A 90 -1.88 11.94 19.60
C THR A 90 -3.30 11.71 20.13
N CYS A 91 -3.58 12.22 21.33
CA CYS A 91 -4.88 12.25 21.99
C CYS A 91 -5.43 13.67 21.92
N GLU A 92 -6.51 13.91 21.17
CA GLU A 92 -7.19 15.22 21.14
C GLU A 92 -8.49 15.12 21.96
N MET A 93 -8.54 15.77 23.12
CA MET A 93 -9.75 15.88 23.95
C MET A 93 -10.71 16.90 23.35
N ASN A 94 -12.02 16.63 23.35
CA ASN A 94 -13.05 17.46 22.71
C ASN A 94 -14.20 17.85 23.66
N ASN A 95 -14.74 19.06 23.54
CA ASN A 95 -15.89 19.57 24.30
C ASN A 95 -17.28 19.33 23.67
N SER A 96 -17.38 18.37 22.74
CA SER A 96 -18.63 18.07 22.04
C SER A 96 -18.68 16.59 21.64
N THR A 97 -19.81 16.16 21.07
CA THR A 97 -20.05 14.78 20.64
C THR A 97 -20.54 14.74 19.20
N SER A 98 -20.52 13.56 18.58
CA SER A 98 -20.99 13.33 17.20
C SER A 98 -22.49 13.54 16.96
N GLY A 99 -23.26 14.02 17.94
CA GLY A 99 -24.68 14.33 17.79
C GLY A 99 -24.97 15.45 16.78
N ASN A 100 -24.00 16.34 16.53
CA ASN A 100 -24.08 17.33 15.45
C ASN A 100 -23.26 16.85 14.24
N THR A 101 -23.94 16.50 13.15
CA THR A 101 -23.34 15.86 11.96
C THR A 101 -22.41 16.77 11.16
N THR A 102 -22.49 18.09 11.34
CA THR A 102 -21.68 19.08 10.60
C THR A 102 -20.21 19.10 11.00
N ALA A 103 -19.87 18.66 12.21
CA ALA A 103 -18.50 18.69 12.75
C ALA A 103 -17.68 17.42 12.46
N LEU A 104 -18.24 16.47 11.71
CA LEU A 104 -17.80 15.07 11.67
C LEU A 104 -17.15 14.71 10.31
N GLU A 105 -15.87 15.04 10.13
CA GLU A 105 -15.16 14.75 8.88
C GLU A 105 -14.94 13.25 8.67
N ASN A 106 -15.45 12.71 7.55
CA ASN A 106 -14.98 11.45 7.00
C ASN A 106 -13.49 11.56 6.66
N LYS A 107 -12.72 10.54 6.99
CA LYS A 107 -11.29 10.52 6.71
C LYS A 107 -10.85 9.19 6.10
N THR A 108 -10.57 9.26 4.82
CA THR A 108 -10.10 8.18 3.96
C THR A 108 -8.80 7.55 4.49
N ALA A 109 -8.63 6.24 4.29
CA ALA A 109 -7.40 5.53 4.65
C ALA A 109 -6.33 5.73 3.56
N GLN A 110 -5.05 5.81 3.94
CA GLN A 110 -3.97 6.10 2.98
C GLN A 110 -3.59 4.92 2.07
N SER A 111 -3.88 3.70 2.50
CA SER A 111 -3.63 2.45 1.77
C SER A 111 -4.52 1.35 2.34
N CYS A 112 -4.59 0.19 1.67
CA CYS A 112 -5.30 -0.96 2.22
C CYS A 112 -4.69 -1.46 3.53
N SER A 113 -3.37 -1.32 3.74
CA SER A 113 -2.75 -1.69 5.02
C SER A 113 -3.13 -0.71 6.13
N HIS A 114 -3.25 0.58 5.80
CA HIS A 114 -3.80 1.55 6.74
C HIS A 114 -5.25 1.20 7.06
N LEU A 115 -6.09 0.90 6.06
CA LEU A 115 -7.48 0.51 6.25
C LEU A 115 -7.64 -0.74 7.13
N LYS A 116 -6.77 -1.75 6.96
CA LYS A 116 -6.80 -2.99 7.75
C LYS A 116 -6.30 -2.82 9.19
N ARG A 117 -5.34 -1.91 9.44
CA ARG A 117 -4.98 -1.48 10.80
C ARG A 117 -6.14 -0.74 11.49
N LEU A 118 -6.92 0.02 10.73
CA LEU A 118 -8.06 0.76 11.24
C LEU A 118 -9.24 -0.18 11.55
N SER A 119 -9.65 -0.96 10.55
CA SER A 119 -10.66 -2.04 10.63
C SER A 119 -9.97 -3.41 10.53
N PRO A 120 -9.57 -4.04 11.65
CA PRO A 120 -9.16 -5.46 11.65
C PRO A 120 -10.23 -6.38 11.03
N GLU A 121 -11.50 -6.01 11.15
CA GLU A 121 -12.69 -6.68 10.58
C GLU A 121 -12.90 -6.44 9.08
N ALA A 122 -12.09 -5.60 8.42
CA ALA A 122 -12.24 -5.33 6.99
C ALA A 122 -11.96 -6.58 6.14
N ASN A 123 -12.89 -6.88 5.22
CA ASN A 123 -12.81 -8.00 4.29
C ASN A 123 -12.31 -7.57 2.90
N ASN A 124 -12.00 -8.54 2.05
CA ASN A 124 -11.57 -8.29 0.67
C ASN A 124 -12.65 -7.50 -0.11
N GLY A 125 -12.27 -6.48 -0.86
CA GLY A 125 -13.23 -5.62 -1.55
C GLY A 125 -12.62 -4.38 -2.19
N THR A 126 -13.46 -3.57 -2.81
CA THR A 126 -13.05 -2.27 -3.38
C THR A 126 -13.30 -1.16 -2.37
N TYR A 127 -12.27 -0.35 -2.09
CA TYR A 127 -12.32 0.75 -1.12
C TYR A 127 -11.72 2.02 -1.70
N LEU A 128 -12.14 3.18 -1.18
CA LEU A 128 -11.52 4.47 -1.47
C LEU A 128 -10.29 4.65 -0.58
N ILE A 129 -9.14 4.93 -1.19
CA ILE A 129 -7.91 5.32 -0.48
C ILE A 129 -7.42 6.71 -0.91
N ASP A 130 -6.60 7.32 -0.06
CA ASP A 130 -6.10 8.69 -0.21
C ASP A 130 -4.68 8.79 0.39
N PRO A 131 -3.63 8.44 -0.38
CA PRO A 131 -2.26 8.35 0.13
C PRO A 131 -1.74 9.65 0.76
N ASP A 132 -1.95 10.81 0.10
CA ASP A 132 -1.48 12.11 0.57
C ASP A 132 -2.44 12.81 1.55
N GLY A 133 -3.76 12.52 1.52
CA GLY A 133 -4.72 12.75 2.61
C GLY A 133 -5.17 14.20 2.87
N ARG A 134 -4.27 15.16 2.66
CA ARG A 134 -4.50 16.62 2.56
C ARG A 134 -3.52 17.24 1.55
N GLY A 135 -3.01 16.43 0.62
CA GLY A 135 -2.22 16.91 -0.50
C GLY A 135 -3.11 17.43 -1.61
N THR A 136 -2.64 17.32 -2.86
CA THR A 136 -3.32 17.85 -4.04
C THR A 136 -3.90 16.78 -4.95
N LEU A 137 -3.69 15.50 -4.64
CA LEU A 137 -4.25 14.40 -5.43
C LEU A 137 -5.66 14.06 -4.92
N ALA A 138 -6.51 13.59 -5.82
CA ALA A 138 -7.83 13.08 -5.43
C ALA A 138 -7.71 11.66 -4.85
N PRO A 139 -8.55 11.28 -3.86
CA PRO A 139 -8.75 9.89 -3.47
C PRO A 139 -9.16 9.01 -4.67
N PHE A 140 -8.82 7.72 -4.63
CA PHE A 140 -9.11 6.78 -5.70
C PHE A 140 -9.51 5.39 -5.20
N LEU A 141 -10.24 4.65 -6.04
CA LEU A 141 -10.72 3.31 -5.73
C LEU A 141 -9.64 2.27 -6.01
N VAL A 142 -9.45 1.34 -5.07
CA VAL A 142 -8.49 0.23 -5.16
C VAL A 142 -9.13 -1.06 -4.67
N PHE A 143 -8.64 -2.20 -5.15
CA PHE A 143 -8.96 -3.47 -4.51
C PHE A 143 -8.02 -3.68 -3.31
N CYS A 144 -8.60 -3.96 -2.16
CA CYS A 144 -7.87 -4.39 -0.97
C CYS A 144 -8.00 -5.90 -0.81
N ASP A 145 -6.86 -6.59 -0.86
CA ASP A 145 -6.76 -7.98 -0.40
C ASP A 145 -6.42 -7.96 1.09
N MET A 146 -7.43 -8.16 1.92
CA MET A 146 -7.34 -8.20 3.38
C MET A 146 -6.93 -9.59 3.91
N THR A 147 -6.54 -10.51 3.03
CA THR A 147 -6.09 -11.88 3.34
C THR A 147 -4.62 -12.14 2.99
N ASP A 148 -4.09 -11.52 1.93
CA ASP A 148 -2.70 -11.63 1.50
C ASP A 148 -1.70 -11.11 2.55
N LYS A 149 -0.44 -11.58 2.47
CA LYS A 149 0.70 -11.20 3.33
C LYS A 149 0.40 -11.30 4.84
N LYS A 150 -0.32 -12.34 5.28
CA LYS A 150 -0.83 -12.57 6.65
C LYS A 150 -1.96 -11.61 7.09
N GLY A 151 -2.79 -11.17 6.15
CA GLY A 151 -3.98 -10.36 6.47
C GLY A 151 -3.68 -8.90 6.83
N ILE A 152 -2.52 -8.37 6.45
CA ILE A 152 -2.11 -6.98 6.70
C ILE A 152 -2.83 -5.94 5.82
N GLY A 153 -3.59 -6.38 4.80
CA GLY A 153 -4.23 -5.51 3.82
C GLY A 153 -3.29 -5.06 2.70
N VAL A 154 -3.29 -5.77 1.58
CA VAL A 154 -2.51 -5.42 0.38
C VAL A 154 -3.35 -4.56 -0.57
N THR A 155 -2.76 -3.45 -1.04
CA THR A 155 -3.35 -2.60 -2.08
C THR A 155 -3.04 -3.20 -3.44
N VAL A 156 -4.06 -3.51 -4.24
CA VAL A 156 -3.91 -4.19 -5.54
C VAL A 156 -4.49 -3.32 -6.66
N ILE A 157 -3.65 -2.94 -7.61
CA ILE A 157 -4.00 -2.11 -8.77
C ILE A 157 -3.94 -2.95 -10.05
N SER A 158 -5.05 -2.98 -10.80
CA SER A 158 -5.19 -3.73 -12.06
C SER A 158 -4.83 -2.85 -13.26
N HIS A 159 -4.51 -3.45 -14.41
CA HIS A 159 -4.15 -2.70 -15.64
C HIS A 159 -4.62 -3.38 -16.93
N ASP A 160 -4.62 -2.64 -18.04
CA ASP A 160 -5.11 -3.04 -19.37
C ASP A 160 -4.32 -4.18 -20.08
N SER A 161 -3.43 -4.88 -19.39
CA SER A 161 -2.44 -5.77 -20.03
C SER A 161 -1.97 -6.94 -19.16
N GLU A 162 -2.85 -7.47 -18.33
CA GLU A 162 -2.53 -8.60 -17.43
C GLU A 162 -2.45 -9.96 -18.17
N ASP A 163 -3.16 -10.11 -19.28
CA ASP A 163 -3.12 -11.32 -20.11
C ASP A 163 -1.76 -11.54 -20.79
N ARG A 164 -1.45 -12.82 -21.06
CA ARG A 164 -0.25 -13.23 -21.81
C ARG A 164 -0.33 -12.76 -23.27
N LYS A 165 0.35 -11.67 -23.63
CA LYS A 165 0.31 -11.08 -24.99
C LYS A 165 1.46 -11.57 -25.87
N PHE A 166 1.14 -11.87 -27.12
CA PHE A 166 2.11 -12.28 -28.14
C PHE A 166 2.97 -11.10 -28.62
N VAL A 167 4.20 -11.40 -29.03
CA VAL A 167 5.22 -10.44 -29.45
C VAL A 167 5.89 -10.99 -30.72
N ASN A 168 5.63 -10.35 -31.86
CA ASN A 168 6.22 -10.69 -33.15
C ASN A 168 6.50 -9.41 -33.98
N GLY A 169 7.08 -9.58 -35.17
CA GLY A 169 7.21 -8.51 -36.17
C GLY A 169 8.21 -7.38 -35.86
N CYS A 170 8.86 -7.39 -34.69
CA CYS A 170 9.85 -6.39 -34.28
C CYS A 170 11.27 -6.95 -34.22
N LYS A 171 12.07 -6.63 -35.24
CA LYS A 171 13.47 -7.02 -35.29
C LYS A 171 14.38 -6.13 -34.44
N ASP A 172 14.19 -4.82 -34.50
CA ASP A 172 15.09 -3.85 -33.88
C ASP A 172 14.88 -3.74 -32.35
N PRO A 173 15.90 -3.34 -31.57
CA PRO A 173 15.81 -3.28 -30.12
C PRO A 173 14.62 -2.46 -29.60
N GLY A 174 13.67 -3.11 -28.94
CA GLY A 174 12.53 -2.44 -28.30
C GLY A 174 11.54 -1.75 -29.23
N CYS A 175 11.47 -2.13 -30.51
CA CYS A 175 10.48 -1.57 -31.46
C CYS A 175 9.04 -2.06 -31.23
N TYR A 176 8.85 -3.19 -30.56
CA TYR A 176 7.57 -3.53 -29.94
C TYR A 176 7.47 -2.73 -28.65
N SER A 177 6.38 -2.00 -28.47
CA SER A 177 6.05 -1.29 -27.24
C SER A 177 4.62 -1.59 -26.81
N ARG A 178 4.45 -1.96 -25.55
CA ARG A 178 3.14 -2.07 -24.89
C ARG A 178 3.10 -1.14 -23.69
N ASP A 179 2.41 -0.01 -23.84
CA ASP A 179 2.06 0.89 -22.74
C ASP A 179 1.11 0.20 -21.75
N ILE A 180 1.19 0.56 -20.47
CA ILE A 180 0.44 -0.06 -19.38
C ILE A 180 -0.47 1.02 -18.74
N HIS A 181 -1.78 0.85 -18.89
CA HIS A 181 -2.76 1.76 -18.31
C HIS A 181 -3.39 1.13 -17.06
N TYR A 182 -3.10 1.73 -15.90
CA TYR A 182 -3.66 1.31 -14.63
C TYR A 182 -5.12 1.77 -14.49
N VAL A 183 -5.99 0.84 -14.08
CA VAL A 183 -7.43 1.08 -13.99
C VAL A 183 -7.74 1.84 -12.70
N GLY A 184 -8.36 3.02 -12.83
CA GLY A 184 -8.84 3.82 -11.69
C GLY A 184 -7.78 4.65 -10.95
N ALA A 185 -6.51 4.62 -11.37
CA ALA A 185 -5.42 5.35 -10.72
C ALA A 185 -4.43 5.95 -11.74
N ASN A 186 -4.01 7.20 -11.54
CA ASN A 186 -2.97 7.85 -12.34
C ASN A 186 -1.56 7.66 -11.72
N LEU A 187 -0.51 7.93 -12.49
CA LEU A 187 0.88 7.69 -12.03
C LEU A 187 1.29 8.53 -10.82
N SER A 188 0.71 9.72 -10.60
CA SER A 188 0.97 10.53 -9.40
C SER A 188 0.32 9.92 -8.15
N GLN A 189 -0.93 9.43 -8.27
CA GLN A 189 -1.61 8.67 -7.22
C GLN A 189 -0.85 7.38 -6.86
N LEU A 190 -0.33 6.67 -7.88
CA LEU A 190 0.48 5.47 -7.66
C LEU A 190 1.86 5.78 -7.05
N ALA A 191 2.48 6.92 -7.40
CA ALA A 191 3.70 7.38 -6.73
C ALA A 191 3.43 7.69 -5.24
N GLY A 192 2.33 8.40 -4.93
CA GLY A 192 1.89 8.65 -3.55
C GLY A 192 1.64 7.35 -2.76
N LEU A 193 1.01 6.35 -3.39
CA LEU A 193 0.85 5.01 -2.81
C LEU A 193 2.20 4.33 -2.53
N THR A 194 3.20 4.48 -3.40
CA THR A 194 4.55 3.92 -3.14
C THR A 194 5.25 4.61 -1.98
N GLU A 195 4.98 5.89 -1.73
CA GLU A 195 5.60 6.62 -0.63
C GLU A 195 5.09 6.09 0.71
N VAL A 196 3.76 5.99 0.87
CA VAL A 196 3.08 5.52 2.10
C VAL A 196 3.08 3.99 2.31
N SER A 197 3.89 3.24 1.57
CA SER A 197 3.98 1.77 1.66
C SER A 197 5.42 1.32 1.93
N SER A 198 5.63 0.36 2.83
CA SER A 198 6.96 -0.23 3.08
C SER A 198 7.48 -0.99 1.86
N HIS A 199 6.59 -1.73 1.18
CA HIS A 199 6.91 -2.55 0.02
C HIS A 199 5.93 -2.26 -1.12
N CYS A 200 6.43 -2.35 -2.34
CA CYS A 200 5.61 -2.55 -3.53
C CYS A 200 6.27 -3.61 -4.42
N GLU A 201 5.45 -4.43 -5.07
CA GLU A 201 5.90 -5.50 -5.94
C GLU A 201 5.04 -5.57 -7.22
N GLN A 202 5.65 -6.04 -8.31
CA GLN A 202 4.93 -6.35 -9.54
C GLN A 202 5.55 -7.57 -10.22
N PHE A 203 4.73 -8.56 -10.59
CA PHE A 203 5.23 -9.73 -11.32
C PHE A 203 5.48 -9.39 -12.79
N ILE A 204 6.57 -9.89 -13.36
CA ILE A 204 6.90 -9.75 -14.77
C ILE A 204 7.41 -11.09 -15.33
N ARG A 205 7.01 -11.42 -16.56
CA ARG A 205 7.43 -12.60 -17.33
C ARG A 205 7.72 -12.22 -18.78
N TYR A 206 8.81 -12.76 -19.32
CA TYR A 206 9.02 -12.89 -20.75
C TYR A 206 9.29 -14.36 -21.08
N GLU A 207 8.53 -14.88 -22.04
CA GLU A 207 8.74 -16.16 -22.67
C GLU A 207 9.27 -15.92 -24.08
N CYS A 208 10.24 -16.71 -24.52
CA CYS A 208 11.03 -16.43 -25.71
C CYS A 208 11.38 -17.71 -26.48
N PHE A 209 11.36 -17.62 -27.80
CA PHE A 209 11.78 -18.65 -28.74
C PHE A 209 12.63 -17.98 -29.81
N HIS A 210 13.91 -18.33 -29.90
CA HIS A 210 14.88 -17.64 -30.76
C HIS A 210 14.99 -16.10 -30.55
N SER A 211 14.48 -15.56 -29.43
CA SER A 211 14.47 -14.14 -29.07
C SER A 211 15.27 -13.86 -27.79
N ARG A 212 15.96 -12.70 -27.73
CA ARG A 212 16.81 -12.28 -26.60
C ARG A 212 16.23 -11.10 -25.81
N LEU A 213 16.51 -11.10 -24.50
CA LEU A 213 16.45 -9.87 -23.70
C LEU A 213 17.70 -9.01 -23.92
N ARG A 214 18.89 -9.61 -24.12
CA ARG A 214 20.17 -8.89 -24.25
C ARG A 214 21.08 -9.45 -25.34
N PHE A 215 21.82 -8.58 -26.01
CA PHE A 215 22.92 -8.98 -26.89
C PHE A 215 24.21 -8.23 -26.56
N ARG A 216 25.29 -8.97 -26.33
CA ARG A 216 26.65 -8.42 -26.16
C ARG A 216 27.37 -8.45 -27.51
N ARG A 217 27.52 -7.29 -28.15
CA ARG A 217 28.34 -7.16 -29.37
C ARG A 217 29.83 -7.36 -29.04
N LYS A 218 30.63 -7.80 -30.03
CA LYS A 218 32.06 -8.05 -29.85
C LYS A 218 32.82 -6.83 -29.30
N ASN A 219 32.39 -5.62 -29.68
CA ASN A 219 32.99 -4.34 -29.27
C ASN A 219 32.46 -3.84 -27.90
N LYS A 220 32.39 -4.75 -26.91
CA LYS A 220 32.00 -4.56 -25.49
C LYS A 220 30.61 -3.97 -25.18
N LYS A 221 29.96 -3.19 -26.04
CA LYS A 221 28.61 -2.66 -25.78
C LYS A 221 27.59 -3.81 -25.65
N ILE A 222 26.78 -3.73 -24.59
CA ILE A 222 25.59 -4.57 -24.41
C ILE A 222 24.41 -3.75 -24.90
N ASP A 223 23.74 -4.24 -25.93
CA ASP A 223 22.50 -3.66 -26.44
C ASP A 223 21.33 -4.50 -25.88
N PRO A 224 20.44 -3.93 -25.04
CA PRO A 224 19.23 -4.61 -24.60
C PRO A 224 18.25 -4.69 -25.77
N PHE A 225 17.65 -5.85 -26.00
CA PHE A 225 16.57 -6.05 -26.97
C PHE A 225 15.18 -6.07 -26.29
N GLY A 226 15.12 -6.53 -25.04
CA GLY A 226 13.94 -6.45 -24.18
C GLY A 226 14.21 -5.71 -22.87
N TRP A 227 13.25 -4.90 -22.42
CA TRP A 227 13.31 -4.16 -21.15
C TRP A 227 11.92 -3.68 -20.72
N TRP A 228 11.80 -3.19 -19.48
CA TRP A 228 10.63 -2.48 -18.99
C TRP A 228 10.97 -1.01 -18.70
N VAL A 229 9.95 -0.16 -18.62
CA VAL A 229 10.10 1.28 -18.35
C VAL A 229 9.49 1.61 -17.00
N SER A 230 10.20 2.39 -16.19
CA SER A 230 9.77 2.80 -14.84
C SER A 230 8.67 3.86 -14.87
N ARG A 231 8.05 4.12 -13.70
CA ARG A 231 7.19 5.30 -13.50
C ARG A 231 7.89 6.65 -13.81
N ASN A 232 9.22 6.66 -13.76
CA ASN A 232 10.07 7.84 -14.03
C ASN A 232 10.59 7.86 -15.50
N SER A 233 9.96 7.11 -16.41
CA SER A 233 10.37 6.94 -17.82
C SER A 233 11.79 6.37 -18.04
N SER A 234 12.44 5.83 -17.00
CA SER A 234 13.78 5.26 -17.09
C SER A 234 13.75 3.85 -17.70
N GLN A 235 14.73 3.53 -18.55
CA GLN A 235 14.90 2.19 -19.10
C GLN A 235 15.45 1.23 -18.04
N MET A 236 14.63 0.26 -17.62
CA MET A 236 14.95 -0.72 -16.59
C MET A 236 15.19 -2.08 -17.24
N THR A 237 16.43 -2.55 -17.26
CA THR A 237 16.77 -3.81 -17.97
C THR A 237 16.89 -5.02 -17.05
N TYR A 238 17.10 -4.83 -15.74
CA TYR A 238 17.06 -5.94 -14.78
C TYR A 238 15.64 -6.54 -14.73
N TRP A 239 15.53 -7.85 -14.53
CA TRP A 239 14.26 -8.56 -14.64
C TRP A 239 13.72 -9.02 -13.28
N GLY A 240 12.52 -9.63 -13.30
CA GLY A 240 11.92 -10.24 -12.12
C GLY A 240 12.88 -11.18 -11.41
N GLY A 241 12.92 -11.10 -10.08
CA GLY A 241 13.80 -11.89 -9.22
C GLY A 241 15.31 -11.53 -9.29
N ALA A 242 15.69 -10.47 -10.00
CA ALA A 242 17.05 -9.92 -9.98
C ALA A 242 17.12 -8.63 -9.17
N LEU A 243 18.32 -8.30 -8.66
CA LEU A 243 18.53 -7.03 -7.96
C LEU A 243 18.43 -5.83 -8.93
N PRO A 244 17.91 -4.67 -8.50
CA PRO A 244 17.92 -3.44 -9.29
C PRO A 244 19.32 -3.09 -9.79
N GLY A 245 19.41 -2.61 -11.03
CA GLY A 245 20.68 -2.24 -11.68
C GLY A 245 21.63 -3.41 -12.03
N SER A 246 21.39 -4.63 -11.53
CA SER A 246 22.28 -5.80 -11.74
C SER A 246 22.49 -6.21 -13.20
N ASN A 247 21.57 -5.80 -14.08
CA ASN A 247 21.48 -6.21 -15.47
C ASN A 247 21.38 -7.73 -15.68
N ASN A 248 20.83 -8.45 -14.69
CA ASN A 248 20.56 -9.89 -14.73
C ASN A 248 19.05 -10.17 -14.79
N CYS A 249 18.69 -11.42 -15.10
CA CYS A 249 17.44 -12.05 -14.66
C CYS A 249 17.71 -12.95 -13.44
N ALA A 250 16.68 -13.48 -12.77
CA ALA A 250 16.83 -14.31 -11.58
C ALA A 250 17.88 -15.44 -11.74
N CYS A 251 17.89 -16.14 -12.88
CA CYS A 251 18.85 -17.22 -13.15
C CYS A 251 20.31 -16.74 -13.29
N GLY A 252 20.51 -15.46 -13.61
CA GLY A 252 21.82 -14.82 -13.74
C GLY A 252 22.34 -14.25 -12.42
N MET A 253 21.54 -14.27 -11.35
CA MET A 253 21.96 -13.95 -9.99
C MET A 253 22.62 -15.14 -9.28
N ASN A 254 22.26 -16.37 -9.67
CA ASN A 254 22.68 -17.62 -9.04
C ASN A 254 23.29 -18.63 -10.05
N ASP A 255 23.72 -18.14 -11.21
CA ASP A 255 24.36 -18.90 -12.31
C ASP A 255 23.56 -20.10 -12.85
N SER A 256 22.27 -20.20 -12.57
CA SER A 256 21.40 -21.33 -12.91
C SER A 256 20.81 -21.30 -14.34
N CYS A 257 21.04 -20.23 -15.12
CA CYS A 257 20.50 -20.10 -16.47
C CYS A 257 20.86 -21.30 -17.36
N LYS A 258 19.94 -21.70 -18.25
CA LYS A 258 20.13 -22.85 -19.15
C LYS A 258 21.18 -22.56 -20.24
N LYS A 259 22.44 -22.81 -19.91
CA LYS A 259 23.63 -22.56 -20.74
C LYS A 259 23.71 -23.53 -21.93
N ARG A 260 24.08 -23.00 -23.11
CA ARG A 260 24.57 -23.79 -24.25
C ARG A 260 25.95 -24.37 -23.92
N LYS A 261 26.27 -25.57 -24.44
CA LYS A 261 27.65 -26.08 -24.42
C LYS A 261 28.58 -25.03 -25.04
N ASN A 262 29.69 -24.72 -24.35
CA ASN A 262 30.71 -23.73 -24.72
C ASN A 262 30.28 -22.24 -24.67
N ASN A 263 29.26 -21.86 -23.90
CA ASN A 263 28.95 -20.44 -23.64
C ASN A 263 28.91 -20.11 -22.13
N SER A 264 29.83 -19.27 -21.66
CA SER A 264 29.97 -18.89 -20.25
C SER A 264 29.19 -17.61 -19.89
N THR A 265 28.54 -17.62 -18.72
CA THR A 265 27.82 -16.47 -18.12
C THR A 265 26.76 -15.79 -19.02
N LEU A 266 25.69 -16.55 -19.35
CA LEU A 266 24.40 -15.94 -19.72
C LEU A 266 23.84 -15.13 -18.54
N LYS A 267 23.08 -14.06 -18.81
CA LYS A 267 22.46 -13.22 -17.78
C LYS A 267 20.96 -13.49 -17.59
N CYS A 268 20.32 -13.98 -18.63
CA CYS A 268 18.94 -14.43 -18.69
C CYS A 268 18.85 -15.76 -19.47
N ASN A 269 17.80 -16.55 -19.27
CA ASN A 269 17.57 -17.75 -20.07
C ASN A 269 17.36 -17.40 -21.55
N CYS A 270 16.64 -16.32 -21.85
CA CYS A 270 16.38 -15.87 -23.22
C CYS A 270 17.63 -15.47 -24.00
N ASP A 271 18.71 -15.04 -23.34
CA ASP A 271 19.96 -14.61 -24.01
C ASP A 271 20.60 -15.74 -24.85
N ASN A 272 20.24 -17.01 -24.57
CA ASN A 272 20.69 -18.20 -25.30
C ASN A 272 20.34 -18.14 -26.80
N ASN A 273 19.14 -17.64 -27.16
CA ASN A 273 18.62 -17.59 -28.54
C ASN A 273 18.74 -18.96 -29.26
N ASP A 274 17.84 -19.87 -28.91
CA ASP A 274 17.65 -21.16 -29.55
C ASP A 274 16.17 -21.46 -29.81
N ALA A 275 15.91 -22.44 -30.68
CA ALA A 275 14.58 -22.94 -31.04
C ALA A 275 13.95 -23.79 -29.91
N GLN A 276 13.96 -23.25 -28.68
CA GLN A 276 13.33 -23.81 -27.50
C GLN A 276 12.62 -22.67 -26.78
N TRP A 277 11.40 -22.90 -26.31
CA TRP A 277 10.73 -21.94 -25.43
C TRP A 277 11.49 -21.87 -24.11
N ARG A 278 11.86 -20.65 -23.70
CA ARG A 278 12.48 -20.33 -22.41
C ARG A 278 11.70 -19.24 -21.72
N GLU A 279 11.87 -19.14 -20.41
CA GLU A 279 11.23 -18.13 -19.56
C GLU A 279 12.27 -17.43 -18.69
N ASP A 280 12.13 -16.11 -18.56
CA ASP A 280 12.67 -15.33 -17.46
C ASP A 280 11.50 -14.60 -16.78
N SER A 281 11.35 -14.78 -15.47
CA SER A 281 10.23 -14.21 -14.71
C SER A 281 10.54 -14.03 -13.22
N GLY A 282 9.68 -13.27 -12.53
CA GLY A 282 9.72 -13.08 -11.09
C GLY A 282 9.09 -11.77 -10.65
N LEU A 283 9.26 -11.41 -9.38
CA LEU A 283 8.84 -10.10 -8.86
C LEU A 283 9.91 -9.04 -9.12
N LEU A 284 9.46 -7.89 -9.61
CA LEU A 284 10.13 -6.61 -9.41
C LEU A 284 9.71 -6.08 -8.02
N THR A 285 10.64 -5.55 -7.23
CA THR A 285 10.40 -5.15 -5.83
C THR A 285 10.93 -3.76 -5.46
N ASP A 286 11.48 -3.02 -6.44
CA ASP A 286 11.96 -1.66 -6.24
C ASP A 286 10.80 -0.66 -6.27
N LYS A 287 10.32 -0.27 -5.08
CA LYS A 287 9.24 0.72 -4.95
C LYS A 287 9.59 2.13 -5.42
N SER A 288 10.86 2.43 -5.73
CA SER A 288 11.29 3.73 -6.25
C SER A 288 11.11 3.87 -7.78
N THR A 289 11.05 2.74 -8.50
CA THR A 289 10.93 2.71 -9.97
C THR A 289 9.66 2.03 -10.48
N LEU A 290 9.01 1.17 -9.69
CA LEU A 290 7.65 0.69 -9.95
C LEU A 290 6.59 1.82 -9.82
N PRO A 291 5.40 1.70 -10.43
CA PRO A 291 4.93 0.64 -11.34
C PRO A 291 5.66 0.59 -12.70
N VAL A 292 5.47 -0.51 -13.44
CA VAL A 292 5.89 -0.63 -14.84
C VAL A 292 4.94 0.17 -15.75
N THR A 293 5.48 1.12 -16.53
CA THR A 293 4.68 1.98 -17.44
C THR A 293 4.62 1.47 -18.88
N GLN A 294 5.66 0.76 -19.32
CA GLN A 294 5.76 0.26 -20.70
C GLN A 294 6.65 -0.99 -20.72
N LEU A 295 6.30 -1.97 -21.55
CA LEU A 295 7.14 -3.11 -21.90
C LEU A 295 7.67 -2.95 -23.32
N ARG A 296 8.96 -3.28 -23.53
CA ARG A 296 9.61 -3.22 -24.84
C ARG A 296 10.36 -4.51 -25.17
N PHE A 297 10.26 -4.93 -26.44
CA PHE A 297 10.89 -6.14 -26.95
C PHE A 297 11.36 -5.95 -28.41
N GLY A 298 12.26 -6.84 -28.84
CA GLY A 298 12.84 -6.95 -30.17
C GLY A 298 13.47 -8.34 -30.33
N ASP A 299 14.26 -8.59 -31.38
CA ASP A 299 14.74 -9.95 -31.71
C ASP A 299 13.53 -10.91 -31.90
N VAL A 300 12.47 -10.43 -32.57
CA VAL A 300 11.22 -11.17 -32.89
C VAL A 300 10.69 -10.87 -34.30
N GLY A 301 9.88 -11.77 -34.86
CA GLY A 301 9.41 -11.77 -36.24
C GLY A 301 10.19 -12.73 -37.15
N PHE A 302 9.91 -12.65 -38.46
CA PHE A 302 10.57 -13.51 -39.44
C PHE A 302 11.99 -13.03 -39.76
N SER A 303 12.97 -13.79 -39.29
CA SER A 303 14.37 -13.64 -39.68
C SER A 303 14.55 -14.04 -41.16
N LYS A 304 15.39 -13.32 -41.91
CA LYS A 304 15.70 -13.58 -43.34
C LYS A 304 16.31 -14.97 -43.63
N SER A 305 16.49 -15.82 -42.62
CA SER A 305 17.03 -17.18 -42.71
C SER A 305 16.01 -18.25 -42.27
N ASN A 306 14.71 -18.05 -42.54
CA ASN A 306 13.60 -18.92 -42.09
C ASN A 306 13.67 -19.32 -40.60
N ARG A 307 14.14 -18.40 -39.74
CA ARG A 307 14.00 -18.53 -38.29
C ARG A 307 12.83 -17.67 -37.85
N ASP A 308 11.87 -18.33 -37.24
CA ASP A 308 10.72 -17.73 -36.59
C ASP A 308 11.17 -17.31 -35.17
N GLU A 309 11.32 -16.01 -34.95
CA GLU A 309 11.82 -15.42 -33.70
C GLU A 309 10.56 -14.91 -32.95
N ASN A 310 10.23 -15.43 -31.77
CA ASN A 310 8.94 -15.16 -31.11
C ASN A 310 9.08 -14.87 -29.62
N GLY A 311 8.16 -14.07 -29.08
CA GLY A 311 8.04 -13.81 -27.66
C GLY A 311 6.60 -13.78 -27.17
N TYR A 312 6.42 -13.95 -25.86
CA TYR A 312 5.19 -13.59 -25.15
C TYR A 312 5.58 -12.86 -23.86
N HIS A 313 4.83 -11.85 -23.45
CA HIS A 313 5.00 -11.22 -22.14
C HIS A 313 3.77 -11.37 -21.27
N THR A 314 3.96 -11.23 -19.96
CA THR A 314 2.87 -11.15 -18.98
C THR A 314 3.32 -10.22 -17.87
N LEU A 315 2.44 -9.30 -17.46
CA LEU A 315 2.68 -8.35 -16.38
C LEU A 315 1.56 -8.52 -15.36
N GLY A 316 1.92 -8.77 -14.11
CA GLY A 316 0.95 -8.91 -13.02
C GLY A 316 0.51 -7.57 -12.45
N LYS A 317 -0.60 -7.60 -11.70
CA LYS A 317 -1.11 -6.46 -10.92
C LYS A 317 -0.02 -5.82 -10.08
N PHE A 318 -0.06 -4.50 -9.98
CA PHE A 318 0.83 -3.75 -9.10
C PHE A 318 0.30 -3.83 -7.66
N LYS A 319 1.15 -4.26 -6.73
CA LYS A 319 0.80 -4.45 -5.31
C LYS A 319 1.63 -3.53 -4.42
N CYS A 320 1.04 -2.95 -3.38
CA CYS A 320 1.74 -2.19 -2.34
C CYS A 320 1.18 -2.49 -0.94
N TYR A 321 2.05 -2.62 0.06
CA TYR A 321 1.71 -2.99 1.44
C TYR A 321 2.76 -2.54 2.48
N MET A 322 2.39 -2.52 3.76
CA MET A 322 3.30 -2.28 4.90
C MET A 322 4.07 -3.54 5.31
N ASP A 323 5.22 -3.43 5.99
CA ASP A 323 5.86 -4.62 6.56
C ASP A 323 5.02 -5.19 7.72
N SER A 324 4.80 -6.50 7.69
CA SER A 324 4.23 -7.30 8.77
C SER A 324 4.97 -7.19 10.11
N THR A 325 6.26 -6.85 10.14
CA THR A 325 6.97 -6.62 11.41
C THR A 325 6.52 -5.35 12.13
N LEU A 326 6.04 -4.34 11.38
CA LEU A 326 5.39 -3.14 11.91
C LEU A 326 3.91 -3.37 12.28
N VAL A 327 3.44 -4.62 12.11
CA VAL A 327 2.12 -5.12 12.54
C VAL A 327 2.31 -6.16 13.64
N SER A 328 3.11 -5.82 14.66
CA SER A 328 3.16 -6.62 15.89
C SER A 328 1.77 -6.64 16.53
N PRO A 329 1.23 -7.81 16.90
CA PRO A 329 0.10 -7.86 17.81
C PRO A 329 0.54 -7.34 19.19
N LEU A 330 -0.44 -6.91 19.99
CA LEU A 330 -0.26 -6.77 21.44
C LEU A 330 0.13 -8.14 22.00
N MET A 331 1.31 -8.24 22.62
CA MET A 331 1.67 -9.39 23.44
C MET A 331 1.39 -9.05 24.90
N GLU A 332 0.30 -9.64 25.39
CA GLU A 332 -0.11 -9.89 26.78
C GLU A 332 0.23 -8.83 27.84
#